data_AF-A0A7C3UMC3-F1
#
_entry.id   AF-A0A7C3UMC3-F1
#
_cell.length_a   1.000
_cell.length_b   1.000
_cell.length_c   1.000
_cell.angle_alpha   90.00
_cell.angle_beta   90.00
_cell.angle_gamma   90.00
#
_symmetry.space_group_name_H-M   'P 1'
#
loop_
_entity.id
_entity.type
_entity.pdbx_description
1 polymer ?
#
loop_
_entity_poly.entity_id
_entity_poly.type
_entity_poly.pdbx_seq_one_letter_code
_entity_poly.pdbx_strand_id
1 'polypeptide(L)'
;MRKRGLILTLSVALILVLTAGLAGCGSQPSAQQAPAKTTLTLYGAGTLAKPFKAVIAAFEAQNPNVTFQDQYGGSVKMAKQITELHQPADILAVADYHVIPKYLFGNSGQKSYADWYVGFVSNAITFTYTPKSKGADKINDQNWYKVLAQPGVQIGRSNPNTDPSGYQILQLLQL
;
A
#
# COMPACT_ATOMS: atom_id res chain seq x y z
N MET A 1 83.70 12.56 36.91
CA MET A 1 82.52 12.88 37.73
C MET A 1 81.30 13.07 36.83
N ARG A 2 80.17 12.45 37.19
CA ARG A 2 78.76 12.83 36.87
C ARG A 2 78.31 12.93 35.40
N LYS A 3 78.01 11.79 34.75
CA LYS A 3 76.96 11.71 33.69
C LYS A 3 76.20 10.36 33.68
N ARG A 4 76.00 9.73 34.85
CA ARG A 4 75.27 8.45 34.98
C ARG A 4 73.78 8.59 35.36
N GLY A 5 73.29 9.81 35.58
CA GLY A 5 71.91 10.07 36.07
C GLY A 5 70.86 10.38 35.00
N LEU A 6 71.24 10.60 33.72
CA LEU A 6 70.31 11.06 32.69
C LEU A 6 69.78 9.92 31.78
N ILE A 7 70.41 8.74 31.81
CA ILE A 7 70.03 7.61 30.95
C ILE A 7 68.95 6.75 31.63
N LEU A 8 68.83 6.81 32.96
CA LEU A 8 67.88 6.00 33.73
C LEU A 8 66.45 6.56 33.74
N THR A 9 66.26 7.87 33.60
CA THR A 9 64.93 8.51 33.63
C THR A 9 64.19 8.48 32.29
N LEU A 10 64.90 8.34 31.17
CA LEU A 10 64.29 8.19 29.84
C LEU A 10 63.72 6.78 29.59
N SER A 11 64.24 5.77 30.32
CA SER A 11 63.85 4.36 30.14
C SER A 11 62.56 3.98 30.89
N VAL A 12 62.17 4.76 31.91
CA VAL A 12 60.92 4.53 32.67
C VAL A 12 59.73 5.26 32.02
N ALA A 13 59.96 6.40 31.37
CA ALA A 13 58.91 7.15 30.67
C ALA A 13 58.44 6.47 29.37
N LEU A 14 59.27 5.62 28.74
CA LEU A 14 58.88 4.89 27.52
C LEU A 14 58.07 3.62 27.80
N ILE A 15 58.15 3.07 29.01
CA ILE A 15 57.39 1.86 29.40
C ILE A 15 55.96 2.20 29.84
N LEU A 16 55.70 3.42 30.33
CA LEU A 16 54.35 3.86 30.69
C LEU A 16 53.48 4.28 29.49
N VAL A 17 54.10 4.55 28.33
CA VAL A 17 53.37 4.93 27.10
C VAL A 17 53.01 3.70 26.24
N LEU A 18 53.67 2.55 26.46
CA LEU A 18 53.38 1.32 25.71
C LEU A 18 52.25 0.46 26.29
N THR A 19 51.79 0.70 27.52
CA THR A 19 50.71 -0.09 28.14
C THR A 19 49.31 0.50 27.92
N ALA A 20 49.19 1.72 27.36
CA ALA A 20 47.91 2.34 27.02
C ALA A 20 47.38 1.98 25.62
N GLY A 21 48.16 1.27 24.80
CA GLY A 21 47.82 0.95 23.40
C GLY A 21 47.13 -0.40 23.17
N LEU A 22 46.92 -1.23 24.21
CA LEU A 22 46.44 -2.62 24.07
C LEU A 22 45.03 -2.86 24.61
N ALA A 23 44.32 -1.83 25.07
CA ALA A 23 42.97 -1.94 25.63
C ALA A 23 41.85 -1.47 24.66
N GLY A 24 42.08 -1.55 23.35
CA GLY A 24 41.14 -1.01 22.33
C GLY A 24 40.63 -2.00 21.29
N CYS A 25 41.02 -3.28 21.34
CA CYS A 25 40.49 -4.33 20.44
C CYS A 25 39.54 -5.25 21.19
N GLY A 26 38.58 -4.67 21.92
CA GLY A 26 37.36 -5.38 22.23
C GLY A 26 36.51 -5.38 20.97
N SER A 27 36.58 -6.45 20.18
CA SER A 27 35.54 -6.77 19.21
C SER A 27 34.24 -6.97 20.00
N GLN A 28 33.54 -5.86 20.29
CA GLN A 28 32.15 -5.92 20.71
C GLN A 28 31.45 -6.77 19.66
N PRO A 29 30.73 -7.84 20.06
CA PRO A 29 29.76 -8.44 19.17
C PRO A 29 28.86 -7.28 18.75
N SER A 30 28.94 -6.87 17.49
CA SER A 30 27.96 -5.98 16.91
C SER A 30 26.64 -6.70 17.11
N ALA A 31 25.87 -6.27 18.11
CA ALA A 31 24.53 -6.77 18.33
C ALA A 31 23.84 -6.58 16.98
N GLN A 32 23.59 -7.69 16.29
CA GLN A 32 22.96 -7.70 14.99
C GLN A 32 21.60 -7.06 15.23
N GLN A 33 21.47 -5.77 14.90
CA GLN A 33 20.27 -5.01 15.14
C GLN A 33 19.16 -5.78 14.43
N ALA A 34 18.18 -6.24 15.21
CA ALA A 34 16.99 -6.86 14.65
C ALA A 34 16.48 -5.92 13.55
N PRO A 35 16.13 -6.43 12.36
CA PRO A 35 15.79 -5.56 11.25
C PRO A 35 14.66 -4.63 11.67
N ALA A 36 14.76 -3.35 11.31
CA ALA A 36 13.75 -2.37 11.67
C ALA A 36 12.37 -2.83 11.16
N LYS A 37 11.35 -2.74 12.01
CA LYS A 37 9.97 -3.01 11.60
C LYS A 37 9.51 -1.94 10.63
N THR A 38 8.93 -2.35 9.50
CA THR A 38 8.39 -1.46 8.47
C THR A 38 6.89 -1.70 8.35
N THR A 39 6.10 -0.62 8.37
CA THR A 39 4.67 -0.69 8.10
C THR A 39 4.39 -0.11 6.73
N LEU A 40 3.73 -0.87 5.86
CA LEU A 40 3.28 -0.41 4.56
C LEU A 40 1.79 -0.06 4.61
N THR A 41 1.44 1.14 4.17
CA THR A 41 0.05 1.61 4.10
C THR A 41 -0.53 1.37 2.71
N LEU A 42 -1.70 0.71 2.66
CA LEU A 42 -2.39 0.40 1.43
C LEU A 42 -3.81 0.97 1.42
N TYR A 43 -4.13 1.72 0.37
CA TYR A 43 -5.52 2.07 0.04
C TYR A 43 -5.97 1.29 -1.19
N GLY A 44 -7.05 0.51 -1.04
CA GLY A 44 -7.51 -0.42 -2.06
C GLY A 44 -8.97 -0.26 -2.45
N ALA A 45 -9.32 -0.64 -3.68
CA ALA A 45 -10.70 -0.82 -4.07
C ALA A 45 -11.38 -1.91 -3.23
N GLY A 46 -12.64 -1.72 -2.85
CA GLY A 46 -13.41 -2.70 -2.06
C GLY A 46 -13.41 -4.12 -2.65
N THR A 47 -13.45 -4.21 -3.98
CA THR A 47 -13.41 -5.48 -4.73
C THR A 47 -12.08 -6.23 -4.60
N LEU A 48 -11.01 -5.55 -4.20
CA LEU A 48 -9.67 -6.12 -4.03
C LEU A 48 -9.40 -6.63 -2.61
N ALA A 49 -10.26 -6.34 -1.63
CA ALA A 49 -10.01 -6.68 -0.22
C ALA A 49 -9.76 -8.18 -0.01
N LYS A 50 -10.60 -9.04 -0.60
CA LYS A 50 -10.45 -10.50 -0.47
C LYS A 50 -9.16 -11.02 -1.13
N PRO A 51 -8.85 -10.73 -2.40
CA PRO A 51 -7.60 -11.20 -3.00
C PRO A 51 -6.36 -10.61 -2.33
N PHE A 52 -6.38 -9.32 -1.95
CA PHE A 52 -5.22 -8.70 -1.29
C PHE A 52 -4.94 -9.29 0.08
N LYS A 53 -5.95 -9.73 0.85
CA LYS A 53 -5.71 -10.45 2.10
C LYS A 53 -4.76 -11.64 1.95
N ALA A 54 -4.91 -12.42 0.88
CA ALA A 54 -4.05 -13.57 0.61
C ALA A 54 -2.64 -13.12 0.17
N VAL A 55 -2.55 -12.09 -0.68
CA VAL A 55 -1.28 -11.53 -1.16
C VAL A 55 -0.47 -10.94 -0.01
N ILE A 56 -1.10 -10.13 0.86
CA ILE A 56 -0.48 -9.52 2.04
C ILE A 56 0.06 -10.60 2.97
N ALA A 57 -0.76 -11.60 3.32
CA ALA A 57 -0.32 -12.69 4.19
C ALA A 57 0.89 -13.45 3.63
N ALA A 58 0.89 -13.71 2.32
CA ALA A 58 2.03 -14.36 1.65
C ALA A 58 3.28 -13.47 1.63
N PHE A 59 3.11 -12.15 1.48
CA PHE A 59 4.21 -11.19 1.50
C PHE A 59 4.81 -11.04 2.90
N GLU A 60 3.99 -10.90 3.95
CA GLU A 60 4.44 -10.80 5.34
C GLU A 60 5.15 -12.08 5.81
N ALA A 61 4.69 -13.26 5.37
CA ALA A 61 5.38 -14.53 5.64
C ALA A 61 6.80 -14.58 5.05
N GLN A 62 7.01 -13.94 3.90
CA GLN A 62 8.32 -13.83 3.25
C GLN A 62 9.16 -12.66 3.79
N ASN A 63 8.52 -11.69 4.43
CA ASN A 63 9.15 -10.47 4.94
C ASN A 63 8.74 -10.25 6.41
N PRO A 64 9.31 -11.00 7.37
CA PRO A 64 8.83 -11.01 8.76
C PRO A 64 8.91 -9.67 9.50
N ASN A 65 9.64 -8.70 8.95
CA ASN A 65 9.79 -7.35 9.52
C ASN A 65 8.85 -6.33 8.88
N VAL A 66 8.04 -6.74 7.90
CA VAL A 66 7.06 -5.89 7.23
C VAL A 66 5.66 -6.24 7.71
N THR A 67 4.85 -5.23 7.98
CA THR A 67 3.42 -5.37 8.27
C THR A 67 2.59 -4.42 7.40
N PHE A 68 1.34 -4.75 7.13
CA PHE A 68 0.43 -3.89 6.38
C PHE A 68 -0.58 -3.15 7.26
N GLN A 69 -0.89 -1.92 6.87
CA GLN A 69 -2.08 -1.18 7.29
C GLN A 69 -2.93 -0.91 6.05
N ASP A 70 -3.91 -1.77 5.80
CA ASP A 70 -4.75 -1.71 4.61
C ASP A 70 -6.17 -1.21 4.91
N GLN A 71 -6.66 -0.32 4.05
CA GLN A 71 -8.03 0.17 4.07
C GLN A 71 -8.65 0.07 2.67
N TYR A 72 -9.89 -0.44 2.61
CA TYR A 72 -10.60 -0.61 1.35
C TYR A 72 -11.85 0.25 1.23
N GLY A 73 -12.16 0.69 0.01
CA GLY A 73 -13.38 1.45 -0.29
C GLY A 73 -13.53 1.73 -1.77
N GLY A 74 -14.41 2.69 -2.12
CA GLY A 74 -14.53 3.15 -3.51
C GLY A 74 -13.20 3.75 -3.98
N SER A 75 -12.77 3.43 -5.21
CA SER A 75 -11.43 3.81 -5.70
C SER A 75 -11.19 5.33 -5.70
N VAL A 76 -12.21 6.12 -6.05
CA VAL A 76 -12.12 7.59 -6.01
C VAL A 76 -12.02 8.07 -4.57
N LYS A 77 -12.76 7.45 -3.63
CA LYS A 77 -12.63 7.77 -2.20
C LYS A 77 -11.21 7.49 -1.70
N MET A 78 -10.62 6.35 -2.08
CA MET A 78 -9.26 5.97 -1.71
C MET A 78 -8.23 6.94 -2.28
N ALA A 79 -8.32 7.30 -3.56
CA ALA A 79 -7.45 8.31 -4.15
C ALA A 79 -7.54 9.67 -3.41
N LYS A 80 -8.76 10.10 -3.04
CA LYS A 80 -8.98 11.34 -2.28
C LYS A 80 -8.43 11.32 -0.85
N GLN A 81 -8.28 10.15 -0.22
CA GLN A 81 -7.56 10.06 1.06
C GLN A 81 -6.13 10.59 0.91
N ILE A 82 -5.49 10.25 -0.21
CA ILE A 82 -4.11 10.66 -0.51
C ILE A 82 -4.08 12.12 -0.98
N THR A 83 -4.92 12.46 -1.96
CA THR A 83 -4.75 13.71 -2.72
C THR A 83 -5.41 14.92 -2.07
N GLU A 84 -6.52 14.72 -1.35
CA GLU A 84 -7.29 15.79 -0.69
C GLU A 84 -7.06 15.80 0.82
N LEU A 85 -6.95 14.63 1.46
CA LEU A 85 -6.75 14.51 2.91
C LEU A 85 -5.28 14.32 3.30
N HIS A 86 -4.38 14.29 2.31
CA HIS A 86 -2.93 14.18 2.49
C HIS A 86 -2.48 13.01 3.37
N GLN A 87 -3.27 11.92 3.37
CA GLN A 87 -2.92 10.72 4.11
C GLN A 87 -1.75 10.00 3.42
N PRO A 88 -0.75 9.51 4.17
CA PRO A 88 0.36 8.75 3.61
C PRO A 88 -0.13 7.42 3.05
N ALA A 89 0.42 7.00 1.91
CA ALA A 89 0.14 5.71 1.31
C ALA A 89 1.35 5.23 0.54
N ASP A 90 1.72 3.96 0.74
CA ASP A 90 2.77 3.32 -0.06
C ASP A 90 2.17 2.69 -1.32
N ILE A 91 0.91 2.23 -1.23
CA ILE A 91 0.22 1.55 -2.33
C ILE A 91 -1.20 2.11 -2.48
N LEU A 92 -1.56 2.48 -3.70
CA LEU A 92 -2.93 2.70 -4.14
C LEU A 92 -3.31 1.64 -5.18
N ALA A 93 -4.34 0.85 -4.90
CA ALA A 93 -4.89 -0.14 -5.82
C ALA A 93 -6.35 0.19 -6.17
N VAL A 94 -6.63 0.51 -7.43
CA VAL A 94 -7.95 0.96 -7.89
C VAL A 94 -8.64 -0.05 -8.80
N ALA A 95 -9.98 -0.04 -8.83
CA ALA A 95 -10.78 -0.88 -9.72
C ALA A 95 -10.93 -0.30 -11.14
N ASP A 96 -10.57 0.97 -11.33
CA ASP A 96 -10.52 1.64 -12.62
C ASP A 96 -9.21 2.43 -12.69
N TYR A 97 -8.32 2.03 -13.61
CA TYR A 97 -6.99 2.60 -13.70
C TYR A 97 -7.02 4.09 -14.05
N HIS A 98 -8.08 4.61 -14.68
CA HIS A 98 -8.21 6.04 -15.00
C HIS A 98 -8.26 6.93 -13.75
N VAL A 99 -8.58 6.36 -12.57
CA VAL A 99 -8.52 7.08 -11.30
C VAL A 99 -7.09 7.57 -11.02
N ILE A 100 -6.06 6.82 -11.38
CA ILE A 100 -4.67 7.19 -11.07
C ILE A 100 -4.23 8.45 -11.83
N PRO A 101 -4.22 8.51 -13.18
CA PRO A 101 -3.81 9.72 -13.88
C PRO A 101 -4.72 10.92 -13.57
N LYS A 102 -6.01 10.69 -13.30
CA LYS A 102 -6.95 11.77 -12.99
C LYS A 102 -6.69 12.44 -11.64
N TYR A 103 -6.33 11.67 -10.61
CA TYR A 103 -6.23 12.18 -9.25
C TYR A 103 -4.79 12.30 -8.74
N LEU A 104 -3.85 11.48 -9.20
CA LEU A 104 -2.51 11.37 -8.61
C LEU A 104 -1.38 11.99 -9.43
N PHE A 105 -1.49 12.12 -10.76
CA PHE A 105 -0.35 12.60 -11.58
C PHE A 105 -0.08 14.10 -11.43
N GLY A 106 -0.99 14.83 -10.79
CA GLY A 106 -0.90 16.28 -10.64
C GLY A 106 -1.12 17.02 -11.96
N ASN A 107 -1.67 18.22 -11.86
CA ASN A 107 -1.82 19.14 -12.99
C ASN A 107 -1.04 20.43 -12.66
N SER A 108 -1.00 21.40 -13.57
CA SER A 108 -0.30 22.67 -13.32
C SER A 108 -0.76 23.33 -12.01
N GLY A 109 0.14 23.44 -11.03
CA GLY A 109 -0.13 23.99 -9.70
C GLY A 109 -0.64 23.00 -8.65
N GLN A 110 -0.79 21.71 -8.99
CA GLN A 110 -1.20 20.66 -8.05
C GLN A 110 -0.05 19.68 -7.80
N LYS A 111 0.06 19.20 -6.56
CA LYS A 111 1.06 18.20 -6.17
C LYS A 111 0.81 16.88 -6.90
N SER A 112 1.86 16.30 -7.49
CA SER A 112 1.86 14.91 -7.93
C SER A 112 2.08 13.96 -6.74
N TYR A 113 1.35 12.86 -6.74
CA TYR A 113 1.43 11.76 -5.77
C TYR A 113 1.85 10.43 -6.41
N ALA A 114 1.86 10.34 -7.74
CA ALA A 114 2.36 9.19 -8.47
C ALA A 114 2.90 9.62 -9.83
N ASP A 115 3.95 8.96 -10.29
CA ASP A 115 4.54 9.21 -11.61
C ASP A 115 4.24 8.09 -12.62
N TRP A 116 3.70 6.97 -12.14
CA TRP A 116 3.43 5.79 -12.95
C TRP A 116 2.26 4.96 -12.38
N TYR A 117 1.72 4.07 -13.22
CA TYR A 117 0.80 3.01 -12.82
C TYR A 117 0.98 1.78 -13.71
N VAL A 118 0.46 0.64 -13.25
CA VAL A 118 0.44 -0.61 -14.01
C VAL A 118 -0.94 -1.26 -13.90
N GLY A 119 -1.46 -1.74 -15.03
CA GLY A 119 -2.65 -2.60 -15.04
C GLY A 119 -2.26 -4.04 -14.74
N PHE A 120 -2.93 -4.68 -13.79
CA PHE A 120 -2.58 -6.03 -13.34
C PHE A 120 -3.75 -7.03 -13.33
N VAL A 121 -4.99 -6.55 -13.39
CA VAL A 121 -6.20 -7.38 -13.45
C VAL A 121 -7.31 -6.68 -14.25
N SER A 122 -8.26 -7.47 -14.75
CA SER A 122 -9.50 -6.99 -15.38
C SER A 122 -10.73 -7.59 -14.71
N ASN A 123 -11.90 -7.00 -14.92
CA ASN A 123 -13.17 -7.50 -14.42
C ASN A 123 -14.32 -7.15 -15.40
N ALA A 124 -15.50 -7.70 -15.18
CA ALA A 124 -16.70 -7.42 -15.97
C ALA A 124 -17.86 -6.97 -15.06
N ILE A 125 -18.65 -6.00 -15.52
CA ILE A 125 -19.89 -5.63 -14.85
C ILE A 125 -20.95 -6.69 -15.14
N THR A 126 -21.59 -7.17 -14.07
CA THR A 126 -22.64 -8.20 -14.14
C THR A 126 -23.77 -7.87 -13.18
N PHE A 127 -24.99 -8.30 -13.47
CA PHE A 127 -26.09 -8.26 -12.52
C PHE A 127 -26.13 -9.56 -11.71
N THR A 128 -25.90 -9.44 -10.40
CA THR A 128 -26.08 -10.56 -9.46
C THR A 128 -27.48 -10.50 -8.85
N TYR A 129 -28.14 -11.65 -8.74
CA TYR A 129 -29.48 -11.75 -8.16
C TYR A 129 -29.64 -13.05 -7.37
N THR A 130 -30.73 -13.17 -6.63
CA THR A 130 -31.07 -14.39 -5.86
C THR A 130 -32.38 -14.97 -6.37
N PRO A 131 -32.76 -16.20 -5.98
CA PRO A 131 -34.08 -16.75 -6.30
C PRO A 131 -35.25 -15.91 -5.77
N LYS A 132 -35.02 -15.02 -4.79
CA LYS A 132 -36.05 -14.11 -4.24
C LYS A 132 -36.20 -12.82 -5.05
N SER A 133 -35.29 -12.55 -5.99
CA SER A 133 -35.31 -11.33 -6.79
C SER A 133 -36.47 -11.38 -7.79
N LYS A 134 -37.16 -10.24 -7.96
CA LYS A 134 -38.26 -10.14 -8.93
C LYS A 134 -37.73 -10.35 -10.34
N GLY A 135 -38.30 -11.31 -11.07
CA GLY A 135 -37.88 -11.69 -12.43
C GLY A 135 -36.69 -12.64 -12.50
N ALA A 136 -36.24 -13.21 -11.37
CA ALA A 136 -35.10 -14.13 -11.32
C ALA A 136 -35.27 -15.39 -12.18
N ASP A 137 -36.50 -15.85 -12.36
CA ASP A 137 -36.88 -17.01 -13.18
C ASP A 137 -36.94 -16.70 -14.69
N LYS A 138 -36.95 -15.42 -15.05
CA LYS A 138 -37.13 -14.94 -16.44
C LYS A 138 -35.88 -14.31 -17.03
N ILE A 139 -35.01 -13.77 -16.18
CA ILE A 139 -33.83 -13.01 -16.60
C ILE A 139 -32.80 -13.90 -17.30
N ASN A 140 -32.27 -13.43 -18.42
CA ASN A 140 -31.17 -14.03 -19.17
C ASN A 140 -30.34 -12.96 -19.91
N ASP A 141 -29.28 -13.39 -20.57
CA ASP A 141 -28.34 -12.58 -21.34
C ASP A 141 -28.99 -11.80 -22.50
N GLN A 142 -30.14 -12.28 -23.02
CA GLN A 142 -30.86 -11.65 -24.13
C GLN A 142 -31.95 -10.66 -23.69
N ASN A 143 -32.44 -10.77 -22.45
CA ASN A 143 -33.61 -10.02 -21.98
C ASN A 143 -33.41 -9.21 -20.70
N TRP A 144 -32.20 -9.21 -20.11
CA TRP A 144 -31.92 -8.61 -18.81
C TRP A 144 -32.45 -7.17 -18.68
N TYR A 145 -32.21 -6.32 -19.68
CA TYR A 145 -32.64 -4.93 -19.68
C TYR A 145 -34.17 -4.78 -19.65
N LYS A 146 -34.91 -5.70 -20.28
CA LYS A 146 -36.38 -5.73 -20.22
C LYS A 146 -36.88 -6.13 -18.85
N VAL A 147 -36.21 -7.10 -18.21
CA VAL A 147 -36.55 -7.52 -16.84
C VAL A 147 -36.26 -6.40 -15.86
N LEU A 148 -35.10 -5.75 -15.96
CA LEU A 148 -34.71 -4.63 -15.11
C LEU A 148 -35.65 -3.42 -15.22
N ALA A 149 -36.26 -3.20 -16.39
CA ALA A 149 -37.21 -2.11 -16.62
C ALA A 149 -38.64 -2.38 -16.11
N GLN A 150 -38.93 -3.58 -15.57
CA GLN A 150 -40.28 -3.90 -15.12
C GLN A 150 -40.67 -3.09 -13.88
N PRO A 151 -41.94 -2.63 -13.77
CA PRO A 151 -42.42 -1.92 -12.60
C PRO A 151 -42.16 -2.70 -11.30
N GLY A 152 -41.51 -2.06 -10.34
CA GLY A 152 -41.20 -2.65 -9.03
C GLY A 152 -39.98 -3.58 -8.99
N VAL A 153 -39.21 -3.71 -10.08
CA VAL A 153 -37.84 -4.24 -9.99
C VAL A 153 -36.94 -3.16 -9.42
N GLN A 154 -36.10 -3.52 -8.45
CA GLN A 154 -35.17 -2.61 -7.78
C GLN A 154 -33.73 -2.99 -8.11
N ILE A 155 -32.92 -1.99 -8.45
CA ILE A 155 -31.50 -2.18 -8.81
C ILE A 155 -30.65 -1.51 -7.73
N GLY A 156 -29.77 -2.30 -7.10
CA GLY A 156 -28.76 -1.78 -6.19
C GLY A 156 -27.46 -1.45 -6.93
N ARG A 157 -26.84 -0.32 -6.59
CA ARG A 157 -25.49 0.06 -7.02
C ARG A 157 -24.77 0.84 -5.91
N SER A 158 -23.44 0.90 -5.97
CA SER A 158 -22.65 1.76 -5.09
C SER A 158 -22.75 3.24 -5.50
N ASN A 159 -22.12 4.14 -4.73
CA ASN A 159 -22.16 5.58 -5.00
C ASN A 159 -21.24 5.95 -6.19
N PRO A 160 -21.77 6.51 -7.30
CA PRO A 160 -21.00 6.83 -8.50
C PRO A 160 -19.98 7.95 -8.30
N ASN A 161 -20.09 8.75 -7.23
CA ASN A 161 -19.11 9.80 -6.96
C ASN A 161 -17.83 9.27 -6.31
N THR A 162 -17.86 8.04 -5.78
CA THR A 162 -16.77 7.50 -4.97
C THR A 162 -16.28 6.14 -5.43
N ASP A 163 -17.10 5.35 -6.11
CA ASP A 163 -16.80 3.95 -6.46
C ASP A 163 -17.00 3.65 -7.95
N PRO A 164 -15.99 3.06 -8.63
CA PRO A 164 -16.10 2.67 -10.04
C PRO A 164 -17.28 1.81 -10.41
N SER A 165 -17.63 0.81 -9.61
CA SER A 165 -18.79 -0.03 -9.92
C SER A 165 -20.09 0.78 -10.00
N GLY A 166 -20.19 1.88 -9.23
CA GLY A 166 -21.35 2.74 -9.18
C GLY A 166 -21.54 3.55 -10.47
N TYR A 167 -20.48 4.19 -10.98
CA TYR A 167 -20.56 4.94 -12.23
C TYR A 167 -20.53 4.06 -13.47
N GLN A 168 -19.88 2.90 -13.42
CA GLN A 168 -19.85 1.95 -14.54
C GLN A 168 -21.23 1.33 -14.80
N ILE A 169 -22.04 1.11 -13.76
CA ILE A 169 -23.45 0.70 -13.92
C ILE A 169 -24.27 1.77 -14.65
N LEU A 170 -24.05 3.06 -14.34
CA LEU A 170 -24.74 4.15 -15.02
C LEU A 170 -24.33 4.22 -16.51
N GLN A 171 -23.03 4.10 -16.79
CA GLN A 171 -22.52 4.03 -18.16
C GLN A 171 -23.10 2.83 -18.94
N LEU A 172 -23.17 1.65 -18.31
CA LEU A 172 -23.78 0.45 -18.91
C LEU A 172 -25.25 0.68 -19.26
N LEU A 173 -25.99 1.35 -18.39
CA LEU A 173 -27.42 1.63 -18.56
C LEU A 173 -27.71 2.89 -19.40
N GLN A 174 -26.68 3.62 -19.83
CA GLN A 174 -26.77 4.91 -20.52
C GLN A 174 -27.57 5.97 -19.75
N LEU A 175 -27.33 6.06 -18.43
CA LEU A 175 -27.91 7.04 -17.50
C LEU A 175 -26.85 8.00 -16.97
#